data_AF-A0A3C0CDL5-F1
#
_entry.id   AF-A0A3C0CDL5-F1
#
_cell.length_a   1.000
_cell.length_b   1.000
_cell.length_c   1.000
_cell.angle_alpha   90.00
_cell.angle_beta   90.00
_cell.angle_gamma   90.00
#
_symmetry.space_group_name_H-M   'P 1'
#
loop_
_entity.id
_entity.type
_entity.pdbx_description
1 polymer ?
#
loop_
_entity_poly.entity_id
_entity_poly.type
_entity_poly.pdbx_seq_one_letter_code
_entity_poly.pdbx_strand_id
1 'polypeptide(L)'
;MSEDIEPMSKYKWNVLAKLAETHGLGEYFADRADIPAVGGLQNLPDAGFSRMQNLLLNSRLKKIRKSEPLSDDSSIETLNFLDIIVQTTQTILTNGLHFANIVRIGAFLRHDGDKIDFIKLENWLNRLQLTKIAQLEASILIKTLGFEKDEIPFIKDITPKAYELALEALDAPIVIKQDEWQFHHSSGVFVSNNSKAMKKTFRNYKKYFFYAPVEVMSCCVHRFENSISTLEE
;
A
#
# COMPACT_ATOMS: atom_id res chain seq x y z
N MET A 1 14.78 28.52 20.14
CA MET A 1 15.08 29.34 18.95
C MET A 1 14.43 28.58 17.79
N SER A 2 13.20 28.92 17.43
CA SER A 2 12.54 28.32 16.27
C SER A 2 13.29 28.82 15.04
N GLU A 3 13.89 27.90 14.27
CA GLU A 3 14.36 28.25 12.93
C GLU A 3 13.15 28.73 12.13
N ASP A 4 13.15 30.01 11.74
CA ASP A 4 12.18 30.54 10.80
C ASP A 4 12.40 29.82 9.46
N ILE A 5 11.60 28.78 9.23
CA ILE A 5 11.60 28.03 7.98
C ILE A 5 11.15 29.01 6.89
N GLU A 6 12.03 29.30 5.93
CA GLU A 6 11.73 30.18 4.81
C GLU A 6 10.46 29.70 4.08
N PRO A 7 9.46 30.59 3.86
CA PRO A 7 8.22 30.20 3.22
C PRO A 7 8.48 29.69 1.81
N MET A 8 7.96 28.50 1.54
CA MET A 8 8.17 27.81 0.28
C MET A 8 7.53 28.56 -0.90
N SER A 9 8.17 28.54 -2.08
CA SER A 9 7.66 29.26 -3.26
C SER A 9 6.34 28.69 -3.77
N LYS A 10 5.50 29.52 -4.41
CA LYS A 10 4.20 29.12 -4.98
C LYS A 10 4.32 27.92 -5.94
N TYR A 11 5.40 27.86 -6.72
CA TYR A 11 5.65 26.72 -7.60
C TYR A 11 5.84 25.41 -6.81
N LYS A 12 6.66 25.44 -5.76
CA LYS A 12 6.90 24.28 -4.90
C LYS A 12 5.62 23.85 -4.17
N TRP A 13 4.78 24.80 -3.74
CA TRP A 13 3.45 24.51 -3.18
C TRP A 13 2.53 23.82 -4.19
N ASN A 14 2.48 24.28 -5.44
CA ASN A 14 1.68 23.62 -6.47
C ASN A 14 2.18 22.20 -6.78
N VAL A 15 3.50 21.98 -6.76
CA VAL A 15 4.07 20.64 -6.90
C VAL A 15 3.65 19.75 -5.72
N LEU A 16 3.75 20.25 -4.49
CA LEU A 16 3.30 19.52 -3.30
C LEU A 16 1.80 19.23 -3.31
N ALA A 17 0.97 20.19 -3.71
CA ALA A 17 -0.48 20.01 -3.81
C ALA A 17 -0.83 18.94 -4.84
N LYS A 18 -0.16 18.94 -6.01
CA LYS A 18 -0.35 17.91 -7.03
C LYS A 18 0.11 16.53 -6.56
N LEU A 19 1.25 16.46 -5.88
CA LEU A 19 1.73 15.21 -5.26
C LEU A 19 0.74 14.73 -4.19
N ALA A 20 0.19 15.66 -3.41
CA ALA A 20 -0.78 15.34 -2.37
C ALA A 20 -2.09 14.81 -2.94
N GLU A 21 -2.63 15.45 -3.98
CA GLU A 21 -3.81 14.94 -4.68
C GLU A 21 -3.54 13.56 -5.29
N THR A 22 -2.42 13.40 -5.98
CA THR A 22 -2.11 12.17 -6.71
C THR A 22 -1.85 10.98 -5.78
N HIS A 23 -1.23 11.24 -4.63
CA HIS A 23 -0.90 10.20 -3.66
C HIS A 23 -1.90 10.08 -2.51
N GLY A 24 -2.98 10.87 -2.49
CA GLY A 24 -4.00 10.83 -1.44
C GLY A 24 -3.56 11.47 -0.11
N LEU A 25 -2.62 12.41 -0.13
CA LEU A 25 -2.14 13.15 1.04
C LEU A 25 -2.87 14.49 1.26
N GLY A 26 -3.96 14.76 0.54
CA GLY A 26 -4.68 16.04 0.62
C GLY A 26 -5.00 16.47 2.05
N GLU A 27 -5.44 15.53 2.89
CA GLU A 27 -5.73 15.78 4.31
C GLU A 27 -4.49 16.11 5.15
N TYR A 28 -3.32 15.55 4.85
CA TYR A 28 -2.07 15.86 5.57
C TYR A 28 -1.60 17.31 5.35
N PHE A 29 -2.04 17.93 4.25
CA PHE A 29 -1.68 19.30 3.89
C PHE A 29 -2.86 20.28 3.99
N ALA A 30 -4.07 19.82 4.33
CA ALA A 30 -5.27 20.63 4.38
C ALA A 30 -5.12 21.83 5.33
N ASP A 31 -4.54 21.62 6.51
CA ASP A 31 -4.28 22.68 7.50
C ASP A 31 -3.17 23.66 7.09
N ARG A 32 -2.42 23.38 6.03
CA ARG A 32 -1.23 24.17 5.62
C ARG A 32 -1.38 24.87 4.26
N ALA A 33 -2.40 24.58 3.47
CA ALA A 33 -2.42 25.01 2.06
C ALA A 33 -3.80 25.36 1.46
N ASP A 34 -4.87 25.53 2.25
CA ASP A 34 -6.24 25.78 1.74
C ASP A 34 -6.67 24.74 0.66
N ILE A 35 -6.18 23.50 0.77
CA ILE A 35 -6.50 22.41 -0.15
C ILE A 35 -7.78 21.74 0.35
N PRO A 36 -8.84 21.60 -0.48
CA PRO A 36 -10.07 20.95 -0.04
C PRO A 36 -9.77 19.53 0.44
N ALA A 37 -10.14 19.25 1.70
CA ALA A 37 -10.02 17.94 2.32
C ALA A 37 -10.90 16.95 1.56
N VAL A 38 -10.29 16.15 0.69
CA VAL A 38 -10.91 14.96 0.13
C VAL A 38 -10.75 13.85 1.16
N GLY A 39 -11.86 13.57 1.86
CA GLY A 39 -11.98 12.60 2.95
C GLY A 39 -11.15 11.32 2.76
N GLY A 40 -10.30 10.97 3.72
CA GLY A 40 -9.40 9.84 3.53
C GLY A 40 -8.55 9.30 4.68
N LEU A 41 -8.59 9.81 5.92
CA LEU A 41 -7.75 9.24 7.01
C LEU A 41 -8.39 9.18 8.40
N GLN A 42 -9.64 9.63 8.59
CA GLN A 42 -10.26 9.62 9.93
C GLN A 42 -10.70 8.24 10.45
N ASN A 43 -10.47 7.15 9.70
CA ASN A 43 -10.74 5.81 10.20
C ASN A 43 -9.47 4.95 10.07
N LEU A 44 -8.89 4.53 11.20
CA LEU A 44 -8.15 3.26 11.20
C LEU A 44 -9.07 2.23 10.52
N PRO A 45 -8.57 1.38 9.61
CA PRO A 45 -9.45 0.40 9.01
C PRO A 45 -9.93 -0.46 10.17
N ASP A 46 -11.24 -0.65 10.33
CA ASP A 46 -11.70 -1.82 11.06
C ASP A 46 -10.92 -3.01 10.48
N ALA A 47 -10.45 -3.91 11.35
CA ALA A 47 -9.69 -5.09 10.95
C ALA A 47 -10.38 -5.92 9.84
N GLY A 48 -11.64 -5.63 9.48
CA GLY A 48 -12.36 -6.19 8.34
C GLY A 48 -11.96 -5.67 6.94
N PHE A 49 -11.31 -4.52 6.78
CA PHE A 49 -11.18 -3.88 5.46
C PHE A 49 -10.03 -4.38 4.58
N SER A 50 -8.87 -4.73 5.17
CA SER A 50 -7.76 -5.27 4.37
C SER A 50 -7.94 -6.78 4.14
N ARG A 51 -7.51 -7.30 2.99
CA ARG A 51 -7.67 -8.71 2.62
C ARG A 51 -6.49 -9.20 1.79
N MET A 52 -6.33 -10.50 1.67
CA MET A 52 -5.41 -11.06 0.68
C MET A 52 -6.21 -11.65 -0.48
N GLN A 53 -5.70 -11.52 -1.69
CA GLN A 53 -6.24 -12.17 -2.88
C GLN A 53 -5.94 -13.67 -2.85
N ASN A 54 -4.82 -14.08 -2.25
CA ASN A 54 -4.58 -15.50 -2.06
C ASN A 54 -5.51 -16.09 -0.99
N LEU A 55 -6.32 -17.08 -1.35
CA LEU A 55 -7.32 -17.69 -0.45
C LEU A 55 -6.72 -18.28 0.83
N LEU A 56 -5.56 -18.94 0.73
CA LEU A 56 -4.90 -19.56 1.88
C LEU A 56 -4.34 -18.51 2.83
N LEU A 57 -3.61 -17.52 2.30
CA LEU A 57 -3.05 -16.43 3.10
C LEU A 57 -4.16 -15.57 3.71
N ASN A 58 -5.24 -15.31 2.96
CA ASN A 58 -6.42 -14.60 3.47
C ASN A 58 -7.11 -15.37 4.61
N SER A 59 -7.18 -16.70 4.50
CA SER A 59 -7.71 -17.54 5.58
C SER A 59 -6.82 -17.50 6.83
N ARG A 60 -5.49 -17.41 6.66
CA ARG A 60 -4.55 -17.22 7.78
C ARG A 60 -4.73 -15.85 8.43
N LEU A 61 -4.87 -14.79 7.64
CA LEU A 61 -5.12 -13.43 8.11
C LEU A 61 -6.43 -13.35 8.91
N LYS A 62 -7.52 -13.93 8.39
CA LYS A 62 -8.81 -14.02 9.11
C LYS A 62 -8.70 -14.79 10.42
N LYS A 63 -7.87 -15.85 10.47
CA LYS A 63 -7.61 -16.59 11.71
C LYS A 63 -6.88 -15.71 12.74
N ILE A 64 -5.85 -14.98 12.33
CA ILE A 64 -5.11 -14.05 13.19
C ILE A 64 -6.07 -13.02 13.81
N ARG A 65 -6.86 -12.33 12.97
CA ARG A 65 -7.84 -11.34 13.42
C ARG A 65 -8.89 -11.87 14.38
N LYS A 66 -9.29 -13.14 14.21
CA LYS A 66 -10.27 -13.77 15.10
C LYS A 66 -9.64 -14.23 16.41
N SER A 67 -8.39 -14.71 16.39
CA SER A 67 -7.74 -15.27 17.57
C SER A 67 -7.12 -14.21 18.46
N GLU A 68 -6.55 -13.15 17.89
CA GLU A 68 -5.78 -12.16 18.64
C GLU A 68 -6.60 -11.43 19.72
N PRO A 69 -7.82 -10.94 19.46
CA PRO A 69 -8.61 -10.28 20.52
C PRO A 69 -9.03 -11.22 21.67
N LEU A 70 -8.84 -12.53 21.50
CA LEU A 70 -9.20 -13.56 22.46
C LEU A 70 -7.98 -14.14 23.19
N SER A 71 -6.75 -13.71 22.86
CA SER A 71 -5.54 -14.20 23.50
C SER A 71 -5.21 -13.43 24.77
N ASP A 72 -4.65 -14.12 25.77
CA ASP A 72 -4.25 -13.53 27.05
C ASP A 72 -3.18 -12.43 26.88
N ASP A 73 -2.34 -12.54 25.86
CA ASP A 73 -1.29 -11.60 25.45
C ASP A 73 -1.71 -10.72 24.26
N SER A 74 -3.02 -10.47 24.10
CA SER A 74 -3.60 -9.67 23.00
C SER A 74 -2.88 -8.33 22.79
N SER A 75 -2.48 -8.05 21.55
CA SER A 75 -1.99 -6.74 21.10
C SER A 75 -2.81 -6.25 19.91
N ILE A 76 -3.78 -5.38 20.20
CA ILE A 76 -4.68 -4.80 19.19
C ILE A 76 -3.92 -3.84 18.28
N GLU A 77 -2.94 -3.11 18.81
CA GLU A 77 -2.06 -2.21 18.05
C GLU A 77 -1.22 -2.98 17.04
N THR A 78 -0.72 -4.17 17.40
CA THR A 78 -0.01 -5.05 16.47
C THR A 78 -0.94 -5.55 15.37
N LEU A 79 -2.19 -5.89 15.70
CA LEU A 79 -3.18 -6.31 14.71
C LEU A 79 -3.53 -5.17 13.75
N ASN A 80 -3.77 -3.98 14.27
CA ASN A 80 -4.05 -2.78 13.49
C ASN A 80 -2.88 -2.45 12.55
N PHE A 81 -1.65 -2.55 13.05
CA PHE A 81 -0.46 -2.30 12.24
C PHE A 81 -0.27 -3.35 11.14
N LEU A 82 -0.52 -4.63 11.43
CA LEU A 82 -0.57 -5.68 10.42
C LEU A 82 -1.59 -5.33 9.32
N ASP A 83 -2.78 -4.86 9.71
CA ASP A 83 -3.83 -4.52 8.75
C ASP A 83 -3.48 -3.33 7.86
N ILE A 84 -2.74 -2.34 8.39
CA ILE A 84 -2.17 -1.23 7.60
C ILE A 84 -1.15 -1.73 6.59
N ILE A 85 -0.24 -2.64 6.98
CA ILE A 85 0.74 -3.26 6.07
C ILE A 85 0.02 -4.04 4.97
N VAL A 86 -0.96 -4.88 5.33
CA VAL A 86 -1.73 -5.66 4.34
C VAL A 86 -2.45 -4.74 3.37
N GLN A 87 -3.11 -3.69 3.86
CA GLN A 87 -3.79 -2.73 2.99
C GLN A 87 -2.82 -2.02 2.06
N THR A 88 -1.67 -1.60 2.57
CA THR A 88 -0.61 -0.94 1.78
C THR A 88 -0.12 -1.87 0.68
N THR A 89 0.17 -3.12 1.02
CA THR A 89 0.54 -4.16 0.06
C THR A 89 -0.54 -4.34 -1.02
N GLN A 90 -1.82 -4.44 -0.63
CA GLN A 90 -2.91 -4.56 -1.61
C GLN A 90 -2.94 -3.39 -2.58
N THR A 91 -2.81 -2.16 -2.09
CA THR A 91 -2.75 -0.98 -2.95
C THR A 91 -1.53 -1.00 -3.84
N ILE A 92 -0.34 -1.34 -3.31
CA ILE A 92 0.90 -1.48 -4.10
C ILE A 92 0.71 -2.45 -5.26
N LEU A 93 0.12 -3.61 -5.01
CA LEU A 93 -0.08 -4.61 -6.05
C LEU A 93 -1.19 -4.23 -7.04
N THR A 94 -2.25 -3.57 -6.55
CA THR A 94 -3.43 -3.23 -7.36
C THR A 94 -3.16 -1.99 -8.22
N ASN A 95 -2.72 -0.90 -7.59
CA ASN A 95 -2.61 0.43 -8.18
C ASN A 95 -1.17 0.97 -8.21
N GLY A 96 -0.20 0.26 -7.65
CA GLY A 96 1.16 0.79 -7.51
C GLY A 96 1.34 1.53 -6.18
N LEU A 97 2.54 2.07 -5.97
CA LEU A 97 2.92 2.70 -4.70
C LEU A 97 2.27 4.08 -4.56
N HIS A 98 1.55 4.28 -3.46
CA HIS A 98 0.96 5.57 -3.09
C HIS A 98 1.57 6.04 -1.77
N PHE A 99 2.05 7.28 -1.72
CA PHE A 99 2.68 7.81 -0.53
C PHE A 99 1.72 7.97 0.66
N ALA A 100 0.40 8.15 0.47
CA ALA A 100 -0.53 8.17 1.60
C ALA A 100 -0.45 6.89 2.46
N ASN A 101 -0.36 5.72 1.84
CA ASN A 101 -0.24 4.47 2.58
C ASN A 101 1.10 4.36 3.31
N ILE A 102 2.18 4.79 2.67
CA ILE A 102 3.51 4.83 3.29
C ILE A 102 3.52 5.79 4.49
N VAL A 103 3.01 7.02 4.31
CA VAL A 103 2.89 8.01 5.39
C VAL A 103 2.00 7.48 6.52
N ARG A 104 0.95 6.72 6.20
CA ARG A 104 0.09 6.07 7.21
C ARG A 104 0.85 5.05 8.06
N ILE A 105 1.71 4.22 7.46
CA ILE A 105 2.59 3.31 8.22
C ILE A 105 3.48 4.13 9.15
N GLY A 106 4.13 5.17 8.64
CA GLY A 106 5.01 6.03 9.43
C GLY A 106 4.28 6.77 10.56
N ALA A 107 3.10 7.30 10.29
CA ALA A 107 2.27 7.98 11.30
C ALA A 107 1.88 7.03 12.44
N PHE A 108 1.49 5.80 12.10
CA PHE A 108 1.17 4.79 13.11
C PHE A 108 2.40 4.42 13.95
N LEU A 109 3.55 4.18 13.33
CA LEU A 109 4.80 3.88 14.05
C LEU A 109 5.20 5.00 15.01
N ARG A 110 5.02 6.27 14.63
CA ARG A 110 5.35 7.41 15.51
C ARG A 110 4.38 7.61 16.67
N HIS A 111 3.12 7.19 16.52
CA HIS A 111 2.08 7.43 17.52
C HIS A 111 1.87 6.24 18.46
N ASP A 112 1.88 5.02 17.93
CA ASP A 112 1.56 3.79 18.66
C ASP A 112 2.66 2.72 18.54
N GLY A 113 3.85 3.07 18.01
CA GLY A 113 4.93 2.11 17.77
C GLY A 113 5.47 1.44 19.03
N ASP A 114 5.41 2.12 20.18
CA ASP A 114 5.81 1.59 21.49
C ASP A 114 4.85 0.50 22.02
N LYS A 115 3.63 0.44 21.48
CA LYS A 115 2.60 -0.55 21.84
C LYS A 115 2.61 -1.78 20.93
N ILE A 116 3.42 -1.76 19.86
CA ILE A 116 3.50 -2.86 18.90
C ILE A 116 4.41 -3.96 19.45
N ASP A 117 3.87 -5.18 19.53
CA ASP A 117 4.66 -6.40 19.69
C ASP A 117 5.28 -6.79 18.34
N PHE A 118 6.50 -6.33 18.11
CA PHE A 118 7.21 -6.58 16.86
C PHE A 118 7.60 -8.05 16.65
N ILE A 119 7.73 -8.85 17.72
CA ILE A 119 8.01 -10.28 17.60
C ILE A 119 6.77 -10.99 17.04
N LYS A 120 5.59 -10.65 17.58
CA LYS A 120 4.30 -11.15 17.10
C LYS A 120 4.03 -10.71 15.67
N LEU A 121 4.28 -9.43 15.36
CA LEU A 121 4.16 -8.90 13.99
C LEU A 121 5.04 -9.67 13.01
N GLU A 122 6.33 -9.88 13.31
CA GLU A 122 7.25 -10.59 12.42
C GLU A 122 6.77 -12.02 12.13
N ASN A 123 6.28 -12.71 13.16
CA ASN A 123 5.71 -14.04 13.02
C ASN A 123 4.49 -14.06 12.09
N TRP A 124 3.61 -13.06 12.19
CA TRP A 124 2.46 -12.94 11.30
C TRP A 124 2.86 -12.60 9.87
N LEU A 125 3.77 -11.65 9.66
CA LEU A 125 4.29 -11.30 8.34
C LEU A 125 4.93 -12.50 7.65
N ASN A 126 5.69 -13.33 8.39
CA ASN A 126 6.25 -14.57 7.89
C ASN A 126 5.15 -15.57 7.50
N ARG A 127 4.17 -15.79 8.39
CA ARG A 127 3.04 -16.70 8.15
C ARG A 127 2.18 -16.30 6.93
N LEU A 128 2.09 -15.00 6.66
CA LEU A 128 1.39 -14.41 5.53
C LEU A 128 2.27 -14.22 4.29
N GLN A 129 3.56 -14.56 4.37
CA GLN A 129 4.53 -14.37 3.28
C GLN A 129 4.65 -12.90 2.82
N LEU A 130 4.47 -11.96 3.74
CA LEU A 130 4.55 -10.51 3.51
C LEU A 130 5.85 -9.88 4.00
N THR A 131 6.78 -10.66 4.59
CA THR A 131 8.02 -10.13 5.17
C THR A 131 8.81 -9.23 4.20
N LYS A 132 8.98 -9.66 2.95
CA LYS A 132 9.80 -8.88 1.98
C LYS A 132 9.11 -7.60 1.51
N ILE A 133 7.78 -7.61 1.36
CA ILE A 133 7.05 -6.39 0.96
C ILE A 133 6.89 -5.42 2.13
N ALA A 134 6.70 -5.91 3.35
CA ALA A 134 6.75 -5.09 4.56
C ALA A 134 8.14 -4.45 4.75
N GLN A 135 9.22 -5.20 4.49
CA GLN A 135 10.58 -4.64 4.48
C GLN A 135 10.76 -3.57 3.40
N LEU A 136 10.17 -3.75 2.22
CA LEU A 136 10.17 -2.72 1.18
C LEU A 136 9.44 -1.46 1.65
N GLU A 137 8.22 -1.59 2.19
CA GLU A 137 7.43 -0.49 2.76
C GLU A 137 8.23 0.28 3.85
N ALA A 138 8.83 -0.44 4.79
CA ALA A 138 9.72 0.14 5.81
C ALA A 138 10.98 0.79 5.22
N SER A 139 11.58 0.17 4.20
CA SER A 139 12.76 0.74 3.54
C SER A 139 12.44 2.05 2.83
N ILE A 140 11.22 2.20 2.31
CA ILE A 140 10.76 3.46 1.71
C ILE A 140 10.63 4.53 2.79
N LEU A 141 10.07 4.21 3.97
CA LEU A 141 10.03 5.13 5.12
C LEU A 141 11.43 5.66 5.47
N ILE A 142 12.41 4.74 5.59
CA ILE A 142 13.80 5.09 5.93
C ILE A 142 14.41 5.97 4.83
N LYS A 143 14.24 5.59 3.56
CA LYS A 143 14.91 6.27 2.44
C LYS A 143 14.24 7.58 1.99
N THR A 144 13.02 7.85 2.42
CA THR A 144 12.25 9.02 1.92
C THR A 144 11.66 9.91 3.01
N LEU A 145 11.34 9.37 4.19
CA LEU A 145 10.66 10.08 5.27
C LEU A 145 11.49 10.20 6.56
N GLY A 146 12.77 9.83 6.50
CA GLY A 146 13.75 10.07 7.56
C GLY A 146 13.59 9.17 8.79
N PHE A 147 13.03 7.97 8.64
CA PHE A 147 13.05 6.97 9.70
C PHE A 147 14.45 6.36 9.87
N GLU A 148 14.84 6.10 11.10
CA GLU A 148 16.02 5.32 11.44
C GLU A 148 15.70 3.81 11.43
N LYS A 149 16.74 2.98 11.37
CA LYS A 149 16.56 1.51 11.25
C LYS A 149 15.98 0.90 12.53
N ASP A 150 16.42 1.40 13.68
CA ASP A 150 16.02 0.98 15.01
C ASP A 150 14.59 1.42 15.39
N GLU A 151 14.05 2.46 14.74
CA GLU A 151 12.63 2.83 14.85
C GLU A 151 11.68 1.78 14.23
N ILE A 152 12.19 0.83 13.44
CA ILE A 152 11.38 -0.19 12.75
C ILE A 152 11.91 -1.60 13.05
N PRO A 153 11.65 -2.18 14.25
CA PRO A 153 12.32 -3.39 14.73
C PRO A 153 12.14 -4.66 13.89
N PHE A 154 11.11 -4.73 13.03
CA PHE A 154 10.90 -5.88 12.13
C PHE A 154 11.79 -5.86 10.87
N ILE A 155 12.56 -4.79 10.64
CA ILE A 155 13.43 -4.68 9.47
C ILE A 155 14.77 -5.41 9.69
N LYS A 156 15.11 -6.32 8.79
CA LYS A 156 16.42 -7.02 8.80
C LYS A 156 17.45 -6.25 7.98
N ASP A 157 17.06 -5.96 6.74
CA ASP A 157 17.87 -5.29 5.74
C ASP A 157 17.09 -4.19 5.04
N ILE A 158 17.80 -3.13 4.63
CA ILE A 158 17.22 -2.07 3.82
C ILE A 158 17.19 -2.56 2.37
N THR A 159 15.99 -2.58 1.78
CA THR A 159 15.78 -2.94 0.38
C THR A 159 16.50 -1.94 -0.54
N PRO A 160 17.49 -2.37 -1.35
CA PRO A 160 18.31 -1.44 -2.15
C PRO A 160 17.51 -0.59 -3.14
N LYS A 161 16.44 -1.16 -3.71
CA LYS A 161 15.58 -0.48 -4.69
C LYS A 161 14.49 0.42 -4.09
N ALA A 162 14.40 0.51 -2.76
CA ALA A 162 13.32 1.26 -2.11
C ALA A 162 13.24 2.72 -2.58
N TYR A 163 14.38 3.40 -2.64
CA TYR A 163 14.44 4.79 -3.09
C TYR A 163 14.05 4.96 -4.56
N GLU A 164 14.58 4.12 -5.45
CA GLU A 164 14.24 4.12 -6.89
C GLU A 164 12.75 3.91 -7.11
N LEU A 165 12.15 2.92 -6.44
CA LEU A 165 10.72 2.61 -6.53
C LEU A 165 9.84 3.75 -6.02
N ALA A 166 10.29 4.42 -4.95
CA ALA A 166 9.59 5.56 -4.38
C ALA A 166 9.66 6.79 -5.30
N LEU A 167 10.82 7.08 -5.89
CA LEU A 167 10.98 8.15 -6.89
C LEU A 167 10.12 7.90 -8.13
N GLU A 168 10.14 6.68 -8.67
CA GLU A 168 9.32 6.35 -9.84
C GLU A 168 7.82 6.51 -9.55
N ALA A 169 7.39 6.21 -8.32
CA ALA A 169 6.01 6.43 -7.91
C ALA A 169 5.63 7.92 -7.85
N LEU A 170 6.55 8.80 -7.44
CA LEU A 170 6.35 10.26 -7.46
C LEU A 170 6.28 10.79 -8.89
N ASP A 171 7.17 10.33 -9.77
CA ASP A 171 7.32 10.84 -11.13
C ASP A 171 6.23 10.31 -12.09
N ALA A 172 5.86 9.03 -11.93
CA ALA A 172 4.96 8.32 -12.82
C ALA A 172 3.95 7.46 -12.03
N PRO A 173 3.05 8.10 -11.26
CA PRO A 173 2.06 7.39 -10.46
C PRO A 173 1.19 6.52 -11.35
N ILE A 174 1.10 5.25 -10.96
CA ILE A 174 0.27 4.28 -11.64
C ILE A 174 -1.17 4.54 -11.20
N VAL A 175 -2.02 4.98 -12.13
CA VAL A 175 -3.47 5.01 -11.93
C VAL A 175 -4.04 3.96 -12.87
N ILE A 176 -4.41 2.81 -12.32
CA ILE A 176 -5.10 1.74 -13.06
C ILE A 176 -6.52 1.74 -12.54
N LYS A 177 -7.45 2.34 -13.29
CA LYS A 177 -8.85 2.24 -12.94
C LYS A 177 -9.33 0.81 -13.22
N GLN A 178 -10.18 0.28 -12.34
CA GLN A 178 -10.68 -1.11 -12.45
C GLN A 178 -11.45 -1.38 -13.74
N ASP A 179 -12.12 -0.36 -14.29
CA ASP A 179 -12.86 -0.38 -15.56
C ASP A 179 -11.95 -0.40 -16.80
N GLU A 180 -10.64 -0.14 -16.67
CA GLU A 180 -9.73 -0.19 -17.82
C GLU A 180 -9.33 -1.63 -18.22
N TRP A 181 -9.69 -2.65 -17.44
CA TRP A 181 -9.37 -4.08 -17.70
C TRP A 181 -10.60 -4.87 -18.16
N GLN A 182 -11.56 -4.22 -18.81
CA GLN A 182 -12.76 -4.87 -19.32
C GLN A 182 -12.52 -5.41 -20.72
N PHE A 183 -12.82 -6.69 -20.93
CA PHE A 183 -12.89 -7.25 -22.28
C PHE A 183 -14.21 -6.81 -22.91
N HIS A 184 -14.14 -6.28 -24.13
CA HIS A 184 -15.32 -5.88 -24.89
C HIS A 184 -15.48 -6.78 -26.10
N HIS A 185 -16.71 -7.21 -26.36
CA HIS A 185 -17.07 -7.79 -27.65
C HIS A 185 -16.85 -6.75 -28.76
N SER A 186 -15.88 -7.01 -29.63
CA SER A 186 -15.82 -6.34 -30.93
C SER A 186 -16.71 -7.12 -31.89
N SER A 187 -17.42 -6.43 -32.79
CA SER A 187 -18.40 -7.04 -33.69
C SER A 187 -17.91 -8.35 -34.30
N GLY A 188 -18.51 -9.49 -33.89
CA GLY A 188 -18.11 -10.86 -34.28
C GLY A 188 -17.55 -11.70 -33.12
N VAL A 189 -16.70 -12.70 -33.44
CA VAL A 189 -16.02 -13.62 -32.49
C VAL A 189 -14.80 -12.97 -31.82
N PHE A 190 -14.48 -11.72 -32.17
CA PHE A 190 -13.28 -11.04 -31.68
C PHE A 190 -13.54 -10.33 -30.36
N VAL A 191 -12.67 -10.56 -29.38
CA VAL A 191 -12.64 -9.85 -28.11
C VAL A 191 -11.55 -8.78 -28.17
N SER A 192 -11.90 -7.55 -27.79
CA SER A 192 -10.95 -6.44 -27.67
C SER A 192 -10.66 -6.11 -26.21
N ASN A 193 -9.42 -5.70 -25.89
CA ASN A 193 -9.01 -5.26 -24.55
C ASN A 193 -8.15 -4.00 -24.66
N ASN A 194 -8.17 -3.16 -23.63
CA ASN A 194 -7.21 -2.11 -23.39
C ASN A 194 -5.80 -2.68 -23.05
N SER A 195 -5.07 -3.03 -24.09
CA SER A 195 -3.70 -3.56 -24.00
C SER A 195 -2.71 -2.60 -23.28
N LYS A 196 -2.99 -1.29 -23.25
CA LYS A 196 -2.15 -0.31 -22.52
C LYS A 196 -2.33 -0.46 -21.01
N ALA A 197 -3.56 -0.59 -20.53
CA ALA A 197 -3.86 -0.84 -19.12
C ALA A 197 -3.29 -2.19 -18.67
N MET A 198 -3.44 -3.24 -19.47
CA MET A 198 -2.77 -4.54 -19.22
C MET A 198 -1.25 -4.41 -19.08
N LYS A 199 -0.58 -3.76 -20.03
CA LYS A 199 0.87 -3.55 -19.98
C LYS A 199 1.31 -2.79 -18.74
N LYS A 200 0.52 -1.82 -18.24
CA LYS A 200 0.79 -1.11 -16.99
C LYS A 200 0.66 -2.05 -15.77
N THR A 201 -0.44 -2.81 -15.68
CA THR A 201 -0.67 -3.77 -14.58
C THR A 201 0.43 -4.82 -14.50
N PHE A 202 0.79 -5.45 -15.62
CA PHE A 202 1.85 -6.46 -15.64
C PHE A 202 3.23 -5.89 -15.31
N ARG A 203 3.51 -4.64 -15.71
CA ARG A 203 4.72 -3.94 -15.30
C ARG A 203 4.75 -3.73 -13.79
N ASN A 204 3.62 -3.38 -13.19
CA ASN A 204 3.47 -3.27 -11.74
C ASN A 204 3.70 -4.62 -11.04
N TYR A 205 3.08 -5.70 -11.53
CA TYR A 205 3.29 -7.04 -11.02
C TYR A 205 4.75 -7.48 -11.11
N LYS A 206 5.41 -7.25 -12.25
CA LYS A 206 6.84 -7.55 -12.42
C LYS A 206 7.70 -6.80 -11.40
N LYS A 207 7.39 -5.52 -11.16
CA LYS A 207 8.10 -4.67 -10.21
C LYS A 207 8.05 -5.23 -8.79
N TYR A 208 6.88 -5.73 -8.37
CA TYR A 208 6.67 -6.19 -7.00
C TYR A 208 6.75 -7.72 -6.79
N PHE A 209 6.94 -8.49 -7.86
CA PHE A 209 6.92 -9.96 -7.84
C PHE A 209 7.85 -10.57 -6.79
N PHE A 210 9.08 -10.07 -6.68
CA PHE A 210 10.07 -10.65 -5.77
C PHE A 210 9.85 -10.29 -4.29
N TYR A 211 8.92 -9.38 -4.00
CA TYR A 211 8.56 -8.98 -2.63
C TYR A 211 7.30 -9.69 -2.11
N ALA A 212 6.36 -10.06 -3.00
CA ALA A 212 5.14 -10.77 -2.62
C ALA A 212 4.65 -11.71 -3.74
N PRO A 213 5.41 -12.76 -4.12
CA PRO A 213 5.16 -13.53 -5.34
C PRO A 213 3.79 -14.23 -5.34
N VAL A 214 3.41 -14.85 -4.22
CA VAL A 214 2.13 -15.57 -4.10
C VAL A 214 0.96 -14.61 -4.24
N GLU A 215 1.05 -13.44 -3.60
CA GLU A 215 -0.01 -12.44 -3.66
C GLU A 215 -0.09 -11.79 -5.06
N VAL A 216 1.04 -11.50 -5.71
CA VAL A 216 1.08 -11.00 -7.09
C VAL A 216 0.39 -11.98 -8.05
N MET A 217 0.67 -13.27 -7.93
CA MET A 217 0.03 -14.28 -8.76
C MET A 217 -1.47 -14.37 -8.50
N SER A 218 -1.89 -14.32 -7.24
CA SER A 218 -3.33 -14.30 -6.90
C SER A 218 -4.03 -13.03 -7.39
N CYS A 219 -3.41 -11.86 -7.29
CA CYS A 219 -3.91 -10.61 -7.89
C CYS A 219 -4.05 -10.75 -9.41
N CYS A 220 -3.09 -11.40 -10.07
CA CYS A 220 -3.13 -11.63 -11.51
C CYS A 220 -4.32 -12.51 -11.90
N VAL A 221 -4.47 -13.68 -11.26
CA VAL A 221 -5.59 -14.61 -11.49
C VAL A 221 -6.94 -13.95 -11.22
N HIS A 222 -7.10 -13.28 -10.07
CA HIS A 222 -8.35 -12.61 -9.72
C HIS A 222 -8.73 -11.53 -10.74
N ARG A 223 -7.76 -10.75 -11.24
CA ARG A 223 -8.02 -9.77 -12.31
C ARG A 223 -8.41 -10.42 -13.62
N PHE A 224 -7.82 -11.56 -13.97
CA PHE A 224 -8.21 -12.31 -15.18
C PHE A 224 -9.63 -12.87 -15.06
N GLU A 225 -9.96 -13.50 -13.93
CA GLU A 225 -11.31 -14.02 -13.66
C GLU A 225 -12.37 -12.93 -13.79
N ASN A 226 -12.18 -11.79 -13.12
CA ASN A 226 -13.11 -10.66 -13.20
C ASN A 226 -13.23 -10.07 -14.62
N SER A 227 -12.15 -10.15 -15.42
CA SER A 227 -12.15 -9.64 -16.80
C SER A 227 -12.92 -10.59 -17.71
N ILE A 228 -12.84 -11.91 -17.49
CA ILE A 228 -13.59 -12.91 -18.27
C ILE A 228 -15.08 -12.85 -17.93
N SER A 229 -15.46 -12.70 -16.65
CA SER A 229 -16.87 -12.67 -16.25
C SER A 229 -17.68 -11.57 -16.94
N THR A 230 -17.05 -10.45 -17.33
CA THR A 230 -17.75 -9.37 -18.06
C THR A 230 -18.00 -9.68 -19.53
N LEU A 231 -17.51 -10.81 -20.05
CA LEU A 231 -17.89 -11.33 -21.37
C LEU A 231 -19.08 -12.30 -21.30
N GLU A 232 -19.35 -12.85 -20.12
CA GLU A 232 -20.45 -13.79 -19.90
C GLU A 232 -21.77 -13.08 -19.56
N GLU A 233 -21.71 -11.80 -19.17
CA GLU A 233 -22.85 -10.88 -18.99
C GLU A 233 -23.22 -10.15 -20.29
#